data_AF-A0A7J2S3L0-F1
#
_entry.id   AF-A0A7J2S3L0-F1
#
_cell.length_a   1.000
_cell.length_b   1.000
_cell.length_c   1.000
_cell.angle_alpha   90.00
_cell.angle_beta   90.00
_cell.angle_gamma   90.00
#
_symmetry.space_group_name_H-M   'P 1'
#
loop_
_entity.id
_entity.type
_entity.pdbx_description
1 polymer ?
#
loop_
_entity_poly.entity_id
_entity_poly.type
_entity_poly.pdbx_seq_one_letter_code
_entity_poly.pdbx_strand_id
1 'polypeptide(L)'
;MYRPKKIGFIVNPIAGMGGRVGLKGTDNVVDKAIELGAKPIAPQRALDALIKIKNLNHDKIKWYTVEGLMGESILRQSSFRDFDIVYTPKNPDKTSARDTKMACEKMLETGVDLILFCGGDGTARDIYEVVDKKTPMLGIPAGVKMHSGVFAINPDAAAKILKRYLDNELRIGEVELLDLDEEKYRNGV
;
A
#
# COMPACT_ATOMS: atom_id res chain seq x y z
N MET A 1 -26.80 -12.83 -6.96
CA MET A 1 -25.72 -13.58 -6.29
C MET A 1 -24.57 -12.61 -6.06
N TYR A 2 -24.22 -12.35 -4.80
CA TYR A 2 -23.16 -11.40 -4.45
C TYR A 2 -21.79 -12.05 -4.74
N ARG A 3 -20.96 -11.41 -5.57
CA ARG A 3 -19.59 -11.86 -5.84
C ARG A 3 -18.64 -11.00 -4.99
N PRO A 4 -17.83 -11.58 -4.09
CA PRO A 4 -16.82 -10.82 -3.36
C PRO A 4 -15.90 -10.07 -4.32
N LYS A 5 -15.57 -8.83 -3.99
CA LYS A 5 -14.59 -8.04 -4.73
C LYS A 5 -13.20 -8.59 -4.46
N LYS A 6 -12.42 -8.77 -5.52
CA LYS A 6 -11.03 -9.19 -5.44
C LYS A 6 -10.16 -7.98 -5.13
N ILE A 7 -9.57 -7.94 -3.96
CA ILE A 7 -8.74 -6.81 -3.53
C ILE A 7 -7.28 -7.26 -3.43
N GLY A 8 -6.42 -6.61 -4.21
CA GLY A 8 -4.97 -6.71 -4.07
C GLY A 8 -4.51 -5.91 -2.87
N PHE A 9 -3.64 -6.48 -2.04
CA PHE A 9 -3.11 -5.81 -0.85
C PHE A 9 -1.58 -5.86 -0.80
N ILE A 10 -0.95 -4.67 -0.72
CA ILE A 10 0.50 -4.52 -0.67
C ILE A 10 0.90 -3.55 0.44
N VAL A 11 1.91 -3.91 1.23
CA VAL A 11 2.55 -3.03 2.20
C VAL A 11 4.01 -2.87 1.80
N ASN A 12 4.49 -1.63 1.67
CA ASN A 12 5.91 -1.36 1.65
C ASN A 12 6.41 -1.28 3.11
N PRO A 13 7.15 -2.28 3.64
CA PRO A 13 7.43 -2.37 5.08
C PRO A 13 8.27 -1.21 5.62
N ILE A 14 9.08 -0.58 4.78
CA ILE A 14 10.01 0.50 5.13
C ILE A 14 9.43 1.90 4.85
N ALA A 15 8.23 2.01 4.27
CA ALA A 15 7.64 3.29 3.94
C ALA A 15 7.38 4.14 5.20
N GLY A 16 7.61 5.45 5.07
CA GLY A 16 7.39 6.44 6.13
C GLY A 16 8.55 6.60 7.14
N MET A 17 9.59 5.76 7.05
CA MET A 17 10.75 5.84 7.95
C MET A 17 11.55 7.14 7.80
N GLY A 18 11.97 7.49 6.58
CA GLY A 18 12.86 8.63 6.38
C GLY A 18 12.22 9.99 6.64
N GLY A 19 10.90 10.12 6.48
CA GLY A 19 10.16 11.35 6.82
C GLY A 19 10.26 11.71 8.31
N ARG A 20 10.30 10.71 9.21
CA ARG A 20 10.38 10.94 10.66
C ARG A 20 11.74 11.41 11.16
N VAL A 21 12.78 11.14 10.40
CA VAL A 21 14.16 11.53 10.72
C VAL A 21 14.65 12.67 9.83
N GLY A 22 13.73 13.38 9.17
CA GLY A 22 14.05 14.57 8.36
C GLY A 22 14.72 14.26 7.01
N LEU A 23 14.82 12.99 6.60
CA LEU A 23 15.46 12.58 5.33
C LEU A 23 14.58 12.79 4.09
N LYS A 24 13.44 13.48 4.24
CA LYS A 24 12.48 13.82 3.17
C LYS A 24 11.99 12.62 2.33
N GLY A 25 12.04 11.41 2.89
CA GLY A 25 11.65 10.18 2.21
C GLY A 25 12.56 9.01 2.57
N THR A 26 12.16 7.77 2.25
CA THR A 26 12.93 6.57 2.61
C THR A 26 13.80 6.07 1.45
N ASP A 27 13.57 6.54 0.23
CA ASP A 27 14.23 5.99 -0.96
C ASP A 27 15.74 6.24 -0.90
N ASN A 28 16.52 5.18 -1.15
CA ASN A 28 17.98 5.12 -1.11
C ASN A 28 18.66 5.48 0.23
N VAL A 29 17.89 5.68 1.31
CA VAL A 29 18.41 6.12 2.62
C VAL A 29 17.92 5.28 3.80
N VAL A 30 17.42 4.07 3.54
CA VAL A 30 16.88 3.17 4.57
C VAL A 30 17.88 2.95 5.70
N ASP A 31 19.13 2.62 5.36
CA ASP A 31 20.18 2.34 6.34
C ASP A 31 20.45 3.58 7.22
N LYS A 32 20.54 4.76 6.60
CA LYS A 32 20.67 6.04 7.31
C LYS A 32 19.46 6.37 8.18
N ALA A 33 18.25 6.03 7.73
CA ALA A 33 17.05 6.21 8.53
C ALA A 33 17.08 5.34 9.78
N ILE A 34 17.51 4.09 9.66
CA ILE A 34 17.68 3.15 10.77
C ILE A 34 18.75 3.65 11.74
N GLU A 35 19.90 4.13 11.26
CA GLU A 35 20.96 4.75 12.08
C GLU A 35 20.44 5.93 12.90
N LEU A 36 19.53 6.73 12.32
CA LEU A 36 18.87 7.85 13.00
C LEU A 36 17.70 7.42 13.91
N GLY A 37 17.52 6.12 14.14
CA GLY A 37 16.51 5.56 15.04
C GLY A 37 15.11 5.44 14.43
N ALA A 38 14.96 5.56 13.11
CA ALA A 38 13.67 5.33 12.47
C ALA A 38 13.22 3.87 12.66
N LYS A 39 11.93 3.70 12.93
CA LYS A 39 11.28 2.40 13.01
C LYS A 39 10.22 2.28 11.90
N PRO A 40 9.96 1.08 11.37
CA PRO A 40 8.86 0.84 10.43
C PRO A 40 7.52 1.37 10.96
N ILE A 41 6.75 2.04 10.10
CA ILE A 41 5.45 2.65 10.45
C ILE A 41 4.33 2.08 9.58
N ALA A 42 4.64 1.81 8.31
CA ALA A 42 3.68 1.26 7.35
C ALA A 42 2.95 0.01 7.86
N PRO A 43 3.60 -0.97 8.53
CA PRO A 43 2.90 -2.14 9.08
C PRO A 43 1.77 -1.77 10.05
N GLN A 44 2.02 -0.83 10.97
CA GLN A 44 1.00 -0.41 11.95
C GLN A 44 -0.13 0.36 11.27
N ARG A 45 0.19 1.28 10.35
CA ARG A 45 -0.82 2.04 9.58
C ARG A 45 -1.74 1.11 8.77
N ALA A 46 -1.14 0.09 8.16
CA ALA A 46 -1.85 -0.93 7.41
C ALA A 46 -2.75 -1.78 8.32
N LEU A 47 -2.25 -2.15 9.50
CA LEU A 47 -3.01 -2.88 10.51
C LEU A 47 -4.23 -2.09 11.00
N ASP A 48 -4.05 -0.81 11.31
CA ASP A 48 -5.14 0.09 11.75
C ASP A 48 -6.26 0.15 10.71
N ALA A 49 -5.91 0.29 9.42
CA ALA A 49 -6.86 0.28 8.31
C ALA A 49 -7.58 -1.08 8.20
N LEU A 50 -6.85 -2.20 8.25
CA LEU A 50 -7.42 -3.54 8.11
C LEU A 50 -8.35 -3.93 9.27
N ILE A 51 -8.02 -3.55 10.52
CA ILE A 51 -8.93 -3.71 11.67
C ILE A 51 -10.25 -2.98 11.40
N LYS A 52 -10.18 -1.76 10.87
CA LYS A 52 -11.38 -1.00 10.54
C LYS A 52 -12.17 -1.61 9.38
N ILE A 53 -11.50 -2.06 8.32
CA ILE A 53 -12.11 -2.76 7.18
C ILE A 53 -12.83 -4.02 7.67
N LYS A 54 -12.18 -4.79 8.55
CA LYS A 54 -12.76 -6.01 9.10
C LYS A 54 -14.12 -5.77 9.77
N ASN A 55 -14.21 -4.69 10.54
CA ASN A 55 -15.43 -4.32 11.25
C ASN A 55 -16.54 -3.76 10.35
N LEU A 56 -16.24 -3.42 9.09
CA LEU A 56 -17.18 -2.71 8.21
C LEU A 56 -17.80 -3.57 7.10
N ASN A 57 -17.07 -4.50 6.48
CA ASN A 57 -17.52 -5.26 5.30
C ASN A 57 -16.53 -6.42 4.93
N HIS A 58 -16.08 -7.23 5.89
CA HIS A 58 -15.02 -8.23 5.63
C HIS A 58 -15.44 -9.40 4.73
N ASP A 59 -16.72 -9.74 4.75
CA ASP A 59 -17.37 -10.79 3.95
C ASP A 59 -17.45 -10.45 2.45
N LYS A 60 -17.24 -9.17 2.13
CA LYS A 60 -17.31 -8.63 0.77
C LYS A 60 -16.02 -8.72 -0.03
N ILE A 61 -14.95 -9.23 0.58
CA ILE A 61 -13.59 -9.15 0.03
C ILE A 61 -12.98 -10.54 -0.11
N LYS A 62 -12.41 -10.84 -1.28
CA LYS A 62 -11.40 -11.88 -1.45
C LYS A 62 -10.04 -11.21 -1.60
N TRP A 63 -9.13 -11.49 -0.68
CA TRP A 63 -7.82 -10.85 -0.64
C TRP A 63 -6.78 -11.61 -1.48
N TYR A 64 -5.96 -10.84 -2.19
CA TYR A 64 -4.75 -11.29 -2.88
C TYR A 64 -3.59 -10.47 -2.35
N THR A 65 -2.55 -11.11 -1.81
CA THR A 65 -1.51 -10.41 -1.04
C THR A 65 -0.13 -10.99 -1.30
N VAL A 66 0.88 -10.33 -0.74
CA VAL A 66 2.28 -10.75 -0.78
C VAL A 66 2.66 -11.45 0.52
N GLU A 67 3.51 -12.45 0.44
CA GLU A 67 4.04 -13.19 1.59
C GLU A 67 4.76 -12.27 2.60
N GLY A 68 4.72 -12.63 3.87
CA GLY A 68 5.51 -12.00 4.93
C GLY A 68 5.10 -10.55 5.24
N LEU A 69 6.10 -9.67 5.36
CA LEU A 69 5.92 -8.28 5.80
C LEU A 69 5.19 -7.40 4.76
N MET A 70 5.13 -7.84 3.50
CA MET A 70 4.49 -7.08 2.43
C MET A 70 2.97 -7.23 2.37
N GLY A 71 2.36 -8.02 3.25
CA GLY A 71 0.90 -7.98 3.43
C GLY A 71 0.32 -9.13 4.24
N GLU A 72 0.80 -10.35 4.01
CA GLU A 72 0.33 -11.56 4.71
C GLU A 72 0.32 -11.38 6.24
N SER A 73 1.45 -10.95 6.80
CA SER A 73 1.59 -10.79 8.25
C SER A 73 0.56 -9.82 8.83
N ILE A 74 0.21 -8.76 8.10
CA ILE A 74 -0.75 -7.74 8.53
C ILE A 74 -2.19 -8.25 8.39
N LEU A 75 -2.51 -8.98 7.32
CA LEU A 75 -3.81 -9.65 7.17
C LEU A 75 -4.02 -10.69 8.28
N ARG A 76 -3.00 -11.48 8.63
CA ARG A 76 -3.07 -12.43 9.74
C ARG A 76 -3.26 -11.73 11.09
N GLN A 77 -2.55 -10.64 11.35
CA GLN A 77 -2.67 -9.85 12.59
C GLN A 77 -4.05 -9.18 12.72
N SER A 78 -4.60 -8.66 11.62
CA SER A 78 -5.98 -8.15 11.56
C SER A 78 -7.04 -9.25 11.53
N SER A 79 -6.63 -10.51 11.74
CA SER A 79 -7.51 -11.68 11.84
C SER A 79 -8.31 -11.98 10.57
N PHE A 80 -7.80 -11.61 9.40
CA PHE A 80 -8.17 -12.24 8.13
C PHE A 80 -7.46 -13.59 8.03
N ARG A 81 -8.17 -14.59 7.48
CA ARG A 81 -7.70 -15.97 7.35
C ARG A 81 -7.84 -16.52 5.94
N ASP A 82 -8.78 -16.00 5.16
CA ASP A 82 -8.96 -16.34 3.75
C ASP A 82 -8.33 -15.26 2.87
N PHE A 83 -7.19 -15.60 2.26
CA PHE A 83 -6.47 -14.78 1.31
C PHE A 83 -5.54 -15.66 0.48
N ASP A 84 -5.24 -15.23 -0.74
CA ASP A 84 -4.30 -15.93 -1.63
C ASP A 84 -2.95 -15.18 -1.66
N ILE A 85 -1.85 -15.90 -1.50
CA ILE A 85 -0.51 -15.35 -1.73
C ILE A 85 -0.24 -15.38 -3.24
N VAL A 86 -0.05 -14.20 -3.85
CA VAL A 86 0.22 -14.07 -5.29
C VAL A 86 1.69 -13.89 -5.62
N TYR A 87 2.50 -13.52 -4.62
CA TYR A 87 3.92 -13.28 -4.77
C TYR A 87 4.66 -13.60 -3.46
N THR A 88 5.81 -14.26 -3.60
CA THR A 88 6.74 -14.56 -2.50
C THR A 88 8.08 -13.87 -2.80
N PRO A 89 8.45 -12.81 -2.04
CA PRO A 89 9.74 -12.17 -2.17
C PRO A 89 10.88 -13.15 -1.92
N LYS A 90 11.98 -13.04 -2.67
CA LYS A 90 13.16 -13.90 -2.47
C LYS A 90 13.83 -13.69 -1.11
N ASN A 91 13.73 -12.47 -0.58
CA ASN A 91 14.22 -12.11 0.74
C ASN A 91 13.10 -11.37 1.50
N PRO A 92 12.26 -12.08 2.28
CA PRO A 92 11.12 -11.49 2.98
C PRO A 92 11.49 -10.38 3.97
N ASP A 93 12.71 -10.38 4.49
CA ASP A 93 13.20 -9.40 5.46
C ASP A 93 13.77 -8.13 4.79
N LYS A 94 14.06 -8.17 3.49
CA LYS A 94 14.62 -7.05 2.74
C LYS A 94 14.02 -6.97 1.34
N THR A 95 12.80 -6.44 1.28
CA THR A 95 12.05 -6.26 0.03
C THR A 95 12.36 -4.92 -0.64
N SER A 96 11.97 -4.80 -1.90
CA SER A 96 12.35 -3.71 -2.81
C SER A 96 11.17 -3.22 -3.67
N ALA A 97 11.39 -2.12 -4.39
CA ALA A 97 10.48 -1.64 -5.44
C ALA A 97 10.16 -2.74 -6.47
N ARG A 98 11.14 -3.60 -6.80
CA ARG A 98 10.94 -4.74 -7.69
C ARG A 98 9.90 -5.71 -7.14
N ASP A 99 9.95 -6.03 -5.85
CA ASP A 99 8.97 -6.93 -5.22
C ASP A 99 7.56 -6.35 -5.30
N THR A 100 7.42 -5.02 -5.13
CA THR A 100 6.15 -4.31 -5.31
C THR A 100 5.64 -4.44 -6.76
N LYS A 101 6.50 -4.22 -7.75
CA LYS A 101 6.15 -4.33 -9.18
C LYS A 101 5.74 -5.74 -9.57
N MET A 102 6.52 -6.74 -9.17
CA MET A 102 6.21 -8.16 -9.42
C MET A 102 4.89 -8.58 -8.76
N ALA A 103 4.61 -8.10 -7.55
CA ALA A 103 3.33 -8.35 -6.89
C ALA A 103 2.16 -7.74 -7.67
N CYS A 104 2.31 -6.52 -8.19
CA CYS A 104 1.30 -5.88 -9.03
C CYS A 104 1.03 -6.67 -10.31
N GLU A 105 2.07 -7.13 -11.01
CA GLU A 105 1.91 -7.98 -12.20
C GLU A 105 1.08 -9.23 -11.89
N LYS A 106 1.39 -9.91 -10.79
CA LYS A 106 0.65 -11.11 -10.34
C LYS A 106 -0.78 -10.78 -9.94
N MET A 107 -1.05 -9.64 -9.32
CA MET A 107 -2.42 -9.20 -9.00
C MET A 107 -3.24 -8.87 -10.26
N LEU A 108 -2.62 -8.31 -11.29
CA LEU A 108 -3.30 -8.08 -12.57
C LEU A 108 -3.65 -9.41 -13.25
N GLU A 109 -2.76 -10.41 -13.21
CA GLU A 109 -3.04 -11.77 -13.70
C GLU A 109 -4.25 -12.42 -12.98
N THR A 110 -4.45 -12.16 -11.68
CA THR A 110 -5.61 -12.68 -10.94
C THR A 110 -6.90 -11.88 -11.17
N GLY A 111 -6.81 -10.73 -11.84
CA GLY A 111 -7.93 -9.84 -12.15
C GLY A 111 -8.50 -9.17 -10.90
N VAL A 112 -7.66 -8.59 -10.05
CA VAL A 112 -8.14 -7.80 -8.90
C VAL A 112 -8.95 -6.57 -9.36
N ASP A 113 -10.00 -6.26 -8.61
CA ASP A 113 -10.89 -5.13 -8.86
C ASP A 113 -10.28 -3.79 -8.39
N LEU A 114 -9.42 -3.84 -7.37
CA LEU A 114 -8.73 -2.69 -6.77
C LEU A 114 -7.44 -3.12 -6.06
N ILE A 115 -6.40 -2.29 -6.12
CA ILE A 115 -5.17 -2.45 -5.33
C ILE A 115 -5.20 -1.49 -4.14
N LEU A 116 -5.34 -2.04 -2.94
CA LEU A 116 -5.15 -1.32 -1.67
C LEU A 116 -3.68 -1.44 -1.28
N PHE A 117 -3.01 -0.33 -1.02
CA PHE A 117 -1.61 -0.37 -0.63
C PHE A 117 -1.30 0.54 0.55
N CYS A 118 -0.28 0.20 1.35
CA CYS A 118 0.26 1.07 2.39
C CYS A 118 1.70 1.46 2.04
N GLY A 119 1.95 2.75 1.86
CA GLY A 119 3.23 3.21 1.30
C GLY A 119 3.43 4.72 1.25
N GLY A 120 4.51 5.09 0.57
CA GLY A 120 4.90 6.46 0.19
C GLY A 120 4.52 6.80 -1.26
N ASP A 121 4.78 8.03 -1.71
CA ASP A 121 4.59 8.44 -3.11
C ASP A 121 5.44 7.57 -4.07
N GLY A 122 6.66 7.19 -3.68
CA GLY A 122 7.48 6.22 -4.43
C GLY A 122 6.80 4.85 -4.59
N THR A 123 6.09 4.37 -3.56
CA THR A 123 5.31 3.12 -3.66
C THR A 123 4.11 3.28 -4.59
N ALA A 124 3.43 4.44 -4.55
CA ALA A 124 2.34 4.71 -5.49
C ALA A 124 2.83 4.72 -6.94
N ARG A 125 4.00 5.30 -7.19
CA ARG A 125 4.66 5.30 -8.51
C ARG A 125 5.00 3.90 -8.97
N ASP A 126 5.64 3.10 -8.11
CA ASP A 126 6.01 1.72 -8.44
C ASP A 126 4.80 0.88 -8.85
N ILE A 127 3.67 1.04 -8.14
CA ILE A 127 2.40 0.37 -8.48
C ILE A 127 1.85 0.90 -9.80
N TYR A 128 1.83 2.22 -9.99
CA TYR A 128 1.27 2.85 -11.18
C TYR A 128 2.02 2.47 -12.46
N GLU A 129 3.35 2.37 -12.41
CA GLU A 129 4.18 1.95 -13.54
C GLU A 129 3.78 0.57 -14.10
N VAL A 130 3.22 -0.30 -13.26
CA VAL A 130 2.77 -1.65 -13.67
C VAL A 130 1.28 -1.66 -14.03
N VAL A 131 0.46 -0.99 -13.23
CA VAL A 131 -1.00 -1.04 -13.34
C VAL A 131 -1.53 -0.17 -14.48
N ASP A 132 -0.86 0.94 -14.79
CA ASP A 132 -1.13 1.83 -15.94
C ASP A 132 -2.62 2.01 -16.27
N LYS A 133 -3.36 2.65 -15.34
CA LYS A 133 -4.81 2.93 -15.41
C LYS A 133 -5.74 1.71 -15.56
N LYS A 134 -5.25 0.47 -15.59
CA LYS A 134 -6.09 -0.74 -15.77
C LYS A 134 -6.90 -1.11 -14.53
N THR A 135 -6.37 -0.81 -13.35
CA THR A 135 -6.98 -1.16 -12.07
C THR A 135 -6.93 0.05 -11.13
N PRO A 136 -8.04 0.40 -10.45
CA PRO A 136 -8.02 1.48 -9.47
C PRO A 136 -7.12 1.12 -8.29
N MET A 137 -6.49 2.12 -7.70
CA MET A 137 -5.64 1.97 -6.53
C MET A 137 -6.04 2.95 -5.42
N LEU A 138 -5.91 2.52 -4.17
CA LEU A 138 -6.21 3.30 -2.98
C LEU A 138 -5.04 3.21 -2.01
N GLY A 139 -4.45 4.36 -1.68
CA GLY A 139 -3.31 4.44 -0.77
C GLY A 139 -3.71 4.65 0.70
N ILE A 140 -3.17 3.83 1.59
CA ILE A 140 -3.08 4.05 3.03
C ILE A 140 -1.76 4.82 3.27
N PRO A 141 -1.80 6.04 3.81
CA PRO A 141 -0.59 6.84 3.98
C PRO A 141 0.30 6.26 5.11
N ALA A 142 1.54 5.90 4.76
CA ALA A 142 2.52 5.43 5.75
C ALA A 142 3.20 6.58 6.53
N GLY A 143 3.25 7.78 5.94
CA GLY A 143 3.94 8.95 6.49
C GLY A 143 3.13 10.25 6.37
N VAL A 144 3.80 11.38 6.62
CA VAL A 144 3.18 12.73 6.67
C VAL A 144 3.36 13.56 5.39
N LYS A 145 3.98 12.99 4.35
CA LYS A 145 4.29 13.68 3.08
C LYS A 145 3.70 12.92 1.90
N MET A 146 2.39 12.73 1.91
CA MET A 146 1.68 12.04 0.85
C MET A 146 0.91 13.11 0.08
N HIS A 147 1.46 13.55 -1.05
CA HIS A 147 0.87 14.64 -1.83
C HIS A 147 0.08 14.13 -3.04
N SER A 148 0.27 12.88 -3.44
CA SER A 148 -0.52 12.26 -4.51
C SER A 148 -1.99 12.10 -4.13
N GLY A 149 -2.89 12.39 -5.06
CA GLY A 149 -4.35 12.32 -4.82
C GLY A 149 -4.90 10.90 -4.61
N VAL A 150 -4.05 9.87 -4.76
CA VAL A 150 -4.40 8.46 -4.57
C VAL A 150 -4.53 8.05 -3.09
N PHE A 151 -3.97 8.85 -2.18
CA PHE A 151 -3.97 8.52 -0.76
C PHE A 151 -5.24 9.01 -0.07
N ALA A 152 -5.78 8.15 0.80
CA ALA A 152 -6.70 8.61 1.82
C ALA A 152 -5.95 9.51 2.82
N ILE A 153 -6.68 10.42 3.48
CA ILE A 153 -6.09 11.34 4.46
C ILE A 153 -5.53 10.63 5.72
N ASN A 154 -5.99 9.40 6.01
CA ASN A 154 -5.52 8.55 7.12
C ASN A 154 -6.03 7.10 6.95
N PRO A 155 -5.55 6.12 7.76
CA PRO A 155 -6.01 4.73 7.72
C PRO A 155 -7.54 4.55 7.85
N ASP A 156 -8.19 5.30 8.74
CA ASP A 156 -9.64 5.24 8.92
C ASP A 156 -10.41 5.69 7.68
N ALA A 157 -9.93 6.74 7.01
CA ALA A 157 -10.49 7.23 5.77
C ALA A 157 -10.31 6.21 4.65
N ALA A 158 -9.16 5.53 4.56
CA ALA A 158 -8.94 4.46 3.59
C ALA A 158 -9.96 3.32 3.77
N ALA A 159 -10.22 2.90 5.01
CA ALA A 159 -11.22 1.88 5.32
C ALA A 159 -12.64 2.31 4.91
N LYS A 160 -13.01 3.57 5.17
CA LYS A 160 -14.32 4.14 4.78
C LYS A 160 -14.45 4.26 3.26
N ILE A 161 -13.41 4.68 2.54
CA ILE A 161 -13.39 4.77 1.08
C ILE A 161 -13.55 3.37 0.49
N LEU A 162 -12.77 2.39 0.97
CA LEU A 162 -12.90 1.00 0.51
C LEU A 162 -14.32 0.46 0.77
N LYS A 163 -14.90 0.73 1.94
CA LYS A 163 -16.29 0.34 2.24
C LYS A 163 -17.26 0.88 1.19
N ARG A 164 -17.22 2.18 0.90
CA ARG A 164 -18.09 2.81 -0.09
C ARG A 164 -17.84 2.28 -1.51
N TYR A 165 -16.60 1.93 -1.84
CA TYR A 165 -16.28 1.25 -3.09
C TYR A 165 -16.94 -0.15 -3.16
N LEU A 166 -16.85 -0.95 -2.09
CA LEU A 166 -17.48 -2.28 -2.02
C LEU A 166 -19.01 -2.21 -2.09
N ASP A 167 -19.58 -1.12 -1.59
CA ASP A 167 -21.02 -0.84 -1.64
C ASP A 167 -21.45 -0.21 -2.99
N ASN A 168 -20.53 -0.02 -3.95
CA ASN A 168 -20.73 0.60 -5.26
C ASN A 168 -21.24 2.06 -5.20
N GLU A 169 -20.88 2.79 -4.13
CA GLU A 169 -21.27 4.20 -3.91
C GLU A 169 -20.25 5.21 -4.45
N LEU A 170 -19.16 4.74 -5.05
CA LEU A 170 -18.08 5.59 -5.56
C LEU A 170 -17.92 5.44 -7.07
N ARG A 171 -17.52 6.54 -7.71
CA ARG A 171 -17.00 6.55 -9.08
C ARG A 171 -15.48 6.56 -9.03
N ILE A 172 -14.85 5.85 -9.95
CA ILE A 172 -13.40 5.90 -10.15
C ILE A 172 -13.08 7.22 -10.86
N GLY A 173 -12.08 7.94 -10.37
CA GLY A 173 -11.61 9.19 -10.96
C GLY A 173 -10.10 9.15 -11.15
N GLU A 174 -9.61 9.97 -12.08
CA GLU A 174 -8.18 10.19 -12.27
C GLU A 174 -7.68 11.22 -11.26
N VAL A 175 -6.48 10.98 -10.73
CA VAL A 175 -5.79 11.87 -9.80
C VAL A 175 -4.32 11.96 -10.18
N GLU A 176 -3.69 13.08 -9.86
CA GLU A 176 -2.26 13.24 -10.07
C GLU A 176 -1.47 12.40 -9.04
N LEU A 177 -0.49 11.67 -9.55
CA LEU A 177 0.58 11.09 -8.74
C LEU A 177 1.75 12.07 -8.76
N LEU A 178 2.11 12.55 -7.57
CA LEU A 178 3.16 13.52 -7.43
C LEU A 178 4.51 12.79 -7.43
N ASP A 179 5.19 12.89 -8.57
CA ASP A 179 6.57 12.43 -8.72
C ASP A 179 7.51 13.50 -8.17
N LEU A 180 7.68 13.54 -6.83
CA LEU A 180 8.85 14.18 -6.27
C LEU A 180 10.01 13.20 -6.45
N ASP A 181 10.99 13.59 -7.25
CA ASP A 181 12.32 13.01 -7.19
C ASP A 181 12.89 13.37 -5.80
N GLU A 182 12.75 12.46 -4.84
CA GLU A 182 13.12 12.69 -3.44
C GLU A 182 14.60 13.03 -3.29
N GLU A 183 15.45 12.64 -4.25
CA GLU A 183 16.88 13.00 -4.29
C GLU A 183 17.07 14.46 -4.68
N LYS A 184 16.42 14.92 -5.77
CA LYS A 184 16.44 16.34 -6.17
C LYS A 184 15.80 17.24 -5.12
N TYR A 185 14.65 16.83 -4.59
CA TYR A 185 13.95 17.54 -3.53
C TYR A 185 14.77 17.59 -2.22
N ARG A 186 15.58 16.56 -1.93
CA ARG A 186 16.56 16.59 -0.82
C ARG A 186 17.59 17.67 -1.03
N ASN A 187 18.13 17.76 -2.24
CA ASN A 187 19.14 18.74 -2.64
C ASN A 187 18.57 20.15 -2.87
N GLY A 188 17.26 20.36 -2.76
CA GLY A 188 16.62 21.67 -2.93
C GLY A 188 16.54 22.13 -4.38
N VAL A 189 16.56 21.17 -5.32
CA VAL A 189 16.46 21.37 -6.77
C VAL A 189 15.10 20.89 -7.26
#